data_AF-A0A8T5LRJ2-F1
#
_entry.id   AF-A0A8T5LRJ2-F1
#
_cell.length_a   1.000
_cell.length_b   1.000
_cell.length_c   1.000
_cell.angle_alpha   90.00
_cell.angle_beta   90.00
_cell.angle_gamma   90.00
#
_symmetry.space_group_name_H-M   'P 1'
#
loop_
_entity.id
_entity.type
_entity.pdbx_description
1 polymer ?
#
loop_
_entity_poly.entity_id
_entity_poly.type
_entity_poly.pdbx_seq_one_letter_code
_entity_poly.pdbx_strand_id
1 'polypeptide(L)'
;MIPEEKVKKYFSITREALAKAEASGNRTSLTSEREDFLDMVTRYVSDAEHFYNKGDLVNAFAALNYAHGWLDAGARIGLFDVHDSRLFTVD
;
A
#
# COMPACT_ATOMS: atom_id res chain seq x y z
N MET A 1 3.29 -7.70 21.32
CA MET A 1 4.35 -6.86 20.73
C MET A 1 4.52 -7.26 19.27
N ILE A 2 4.65 -6.31 18.35
CA ILE A 2 4.88 -6.62 16.92
C ILE A 2 6.40 -6.80 16.72
N PRO A 3 6.86 -7.94 16.17
CA PRO A 3 8.28 -8.12 15.86
C PRO A 3 8.72 -7.16 14.76
N GLU A 4 9.90 -6.56 14.89
CA GLU A 4 10.45 -5.62 13.91
C GLU A 4 10.54 -6.22 12.50
N GLU A 5 10.96 -7.49 12.41
CA GLU A 5 11.02 -8.24 11.15
C GLU A 5 9.66 -8.36 10.45
N LYS A 6 8.56 -8.40 11.22
CA LYS A 6 7.21 -8.37 10.64
C LYS A 6 6.92 -7.01 10.00
N VAL A 7 7.34 -5.91 10.62
CA VAL A 7 7.17 -4.56 10.06
C VAL A 7 8.01 -4.39 8.78
N LYS A 8 9.27 -4.81 8.78
CA LYS A 8 10.14 -4.80 7.59
C LYS A 8 9.55 -5.60 6.44
N LYS A 9 9.01 -6.78 6.72
CA LYS A 9 8.31 -7.59 5.72
C LYS A 9 7.12 -6.82 5.11
N TYR A 10 6.33 -6.13 5.92
CA TYR A 10 5.19 -5.35 5.43
C TYR A 10 5.62 -4.12 4.64
N PHE A 11 6.72 -3.45 5.01
CA PHE A 11 7.32 -2.41 4.16
C PHE A 11 7.65 -2.95 2.78
N SER A 12 8.34 -4.11 2.72
CA SER A 12 8.71 -4.73 1.45
C SER A 12 7.48 -5.02 0.59
N ILE A 13 6.46 -5.67 1.15
CA ILE A 13 5.23 -6.04 0.43
C ILE A 13 4.48 -4.80 -0.03
N THR A 14 4.31 -3.79 0.84
CA THR A 14 3.55 -2.57 0.53
C THR A 14 4.24 -1.76 -0.57
N ARG A 15 5.58 -1.64 -0.53
CA ARG A 15 6.35 -0.92 -1.56
C ARG A 15 6.34 -1.66 -2.89
N GLU A 16 6.44 -2.99 -2.87
CA GLU A 16 6.33 -3.80 -4.08
C GLU A 16 4.95 -3.65 -4.73
N ALA A 17 3.88 -3.68 -3.93
CA ALA A 17 2.52 -3.46 -4.39
C ALA A 17 2.30 -2.02 -4.91
N LEU A 18 2.81 -1.00 -4.21
CA LEU A 18 2.75 0.39 -4.68
C LEU A 18 3.44 0.56 -6.04
N ALA A 19 4.66 0.08 -6.20
CA ALA A 19 5.38 0.18 -7.47
C ALA A 19 4.64 -0.51 -8.62
N LYS A 20 4.00 -1.66 -8.34
CA LYS A 20 3.20 -2.38 -9.32
C LYS A 20 1.91 -1.64 -9.66
N ALA A 21 1.25 -1.02 -8.67
CA ALA A 21 0.08 -0.18 -8.87
C ALA A 21 0.41 1.08 -9.70
N GLU A 22 1.51 1.77 -9.42
CA GLU A 22 1.98 2.94 -10.17
C GLU A 22 2.20 2.60 -11.65
N ALA A 23 2.85 1.45 -11.93
CA ALA A 23 3.14 0.98 -13.28
C ALA A 23 1.93 0.38 -14.01
N SER A 24 0.80 0.15 -13.33
CA SER A 24 -0.38 -0.52 -13.89
C SER A 24 -1.23 0.40 -14.77
N GLY A 25 -2.10 -0.17 -15.60
CA GLY A 25 -3.17 0.58 -16.27
C GLY A 25 -4.31 0.98 -15.32
N ASN A 26 -5.22 1.84 -15.78
CA ASN A 26 -6.48 2.15 -15.11
C ASN A 26 -7.62 1.65 -16.00
N ARG A 27 -8.49 0.77 -15.48
CA ARG A 27 -9.64 0.22 -16.21
C ARG A 27 -10.91 1.05 -16.03
N THR A 28 -10.82 2.19 -15.36
CA THR A 28 -11.92 3.12 -15.09
C THR A 28 -11.66 4.48 -15.75
N SER A 29 -12.66 5.37 -15.69
CA SER A 29 -12.50 6.78 -16.06
C SER A 29 -12.03 7.68 -14.90
N LEU A 30 -11.73 7.11 -13.73
CA LEU A 30 -11.45 7.82 -12.48
C LEU A 30 -9.94 8.12 -12.34
N THR A 31 -9.43 9.06 -13.14
CA THR A 31 -8.00 9.39 -13.15
C THR A 31 -7.58 10.15 -11.88
N SER A 32 -8.36 11.15 -11.47
CA SER A 32 -8.11 11.92 -10.25
C SER A 32 -8.10 11.04 -9.01
N GLU A 33 -9.05 10.12 -8.91
CA GLU A 33 -9.18 9.22 -7.77
C GLU A 33 -8.03 8.21 -7.74
N ARG A 34 -7.54 7.78 -8.91
CA ARG A 34 -6.32 6.97 -8.97
C ARG A 34 -5.12 7.74 -8.40
N GLU A 35 -4.96 9.01 -8.78
CA GLU A 35 -3.88 9.87 -8.27
C GLU A 35 -4.02 10.06 -6.75
N ASP A 36 -5.23 10.34 -6.26
CA ASP A 36 -5.53 10.45 -4.83
C ASP A 36 -5.20 9.15 -4.08
N PHE A 37 -5.56 7.98 -4.62
CA PHE A 37 -5.22 6.70 -4.01
C PHE A 37 -3.70 6.52 -3.90
N LEU A 38 -2.94 6.82 -4.96
CA LEU A 38 -1.48 6.72 -4.95
C LEU A 38 -0.83 7.69 -3.97
N ASP A 39 -1.33 8.94 -3.89
CA ASP A 39 -0.89 9.92 -2.90
C ASP A 39 -1.14 9.40 -1.47
N MET A 40 -2.35 8.91 -1.21
CA MET A 40 -2.72 8.38 0.10
C MET A 40 -1.82 7.20 0.51
N VAL A 41 -1.60 6.22 -0.38
CA VAL A 41 -0.69 5.10 -0.11
C VAL A 41 0.72 5.60 0.21
N THR A 42 1.25 6.54 -0.58
CA THR A 42 2.60 7.10 -0.40
C THR A 42 2.74 7.81 0.95
N ARG A 43 1.73 8.59 1.35
CA ARG A 43 1.71 9.28 2.64
C ARG A 43 1.72 8.32 3.81
N TYR A 44 0.91 7.26 3.76
CA TYR A 44 0.89 6.25 4.83
C TYR A 44 2.17 5.41 4.88
N VAL A 45 2.84 5.17 3.74
CA VAL A 45 4.18 4.57 3.73
C VAL A 45 5.19 5.51 4.42
N SER A 46 5.12 6.82 4.17
CA SER A 46 5.97 7.81 4.85
C SER A 46 5.69 7.90 6.35
N ASP A 47 4.42 7.88 6.76
CA ASP A 47 4.03 7.82 8.18
C ASP A 47 4.56 6.55 8.84
N ALA A 48 4.50 5.41 8.14
CA ALA A 48 5.06 4.16 8.64
C ALA A 48 6.57 4.29 8.89
N GLU A 49 7.33 4.90 7.97
CA GLU A 49 8.76 5.16 8.13
C GLU A 49 9.02 6.04 9.35
N HIS A 50 8.21 7.09 9.52
CA HIS A 50 8.30 8.00 10.66
C HIS A 50 8.11 7.27 12.00
N PHE A 51 7.07 6.44 12.11
CA PHE A 51 6.81 5.65 13.32
C PHE A 51 7.90 4.61 13.57
N TYR A 52 8.34 3.93 12.51
CA TYR A 52 9.41 2.92 12.59
C TYR A 52 10.71 3.53 13.13
N ASN A 53 11.12 4.70 12.61
CA ASN A 53 12.32 5.41 13.06
C ASN A 53 12.24 5.88 14.52
N LYS A 54 11.04 5.99 15.08
CA LYS A 54 10.80 6.30 16.50
C LYS A 54 10.68 5.07 17.40
N GLY A 55 10.79 3.86 16.84
CA GLY A 55 10.57 2.60 17.56
C GLY A 55 9.10 2.27 17.82
N ASP A 56 8.15 3.03 17.25
CA ASP A 56 6.72 2.79 17.37
C ASP A 56 6.26 1.76 16.33
N LEU A 57 6.60 0.50 16.59
CA LEU A 57 6.34 -0.60 15.66
C LEU A 57 4.83 -0.90 15.48
N VAL A 58 4.00 -0.52 16.46
CA VAL A 58 2.54 -0.71 16.37
C VAL A 58 1.96 0.26 15.34
N ASN A 59 2.28 1.54 15.45
CA ASN A 59 1.78 2.54 14.50
C ASN A 59 2.43 2.40 13.12
N ALA A 60 3.71 1.99 13.05
CA ALA A 60 4.35 1.66 11.77
C ALA A 60 3.61 0.53 11.04
N PHE A 61 3.28 -0.55 11.77
CA PHE A 61 2.53 -1.65 11.21
C PHE A 61 1.10 -1.25 10.83
N ALA A 62 0.42 -0.44 11.65
CA ALA A 62 -0.92 0.04 11.36
C ALA A 62 -0.96 0.89 10.08
N ALA A 63 -0.02 1.83 9.93
CA ALA A 63 0.08 2.68 8.74
C ALA A 63 0.33 1.85 7.47
N LEU A 64 1.19 0.82 7.53
CA LEU A 64 1.41 -0.10 6.41
C LEU A 64 0.16 -0.87 6.01
N ASN A 65 -0.60 -1.38 6.97
CA ASN A 65 -1.86 -2.09 6.67
C ASN A 65 -2.91 -1.14 6.09
N TYR A 66 -2.96 0.10 6.56
CA TYR A 66 -3.88 1.09 6.01
C TYR A 66 -3.50 1.47 4.57
N ALA A 67 -2.20 1.71 4.30
CA ALA A 67 -1.69 1.90 2.94
C ALA A 67 -2.05 0.71 2.03
N HIS A 68 -1.86 -0.51 2.50
CA HIS A 68 -2.18 -1.71 1.73
C HIS A 68 -3.69 -1.87 1.48
N GLY A 69 -4.53 -1.42 2.41
CA GLY A 69 -5.99 -1.37 2.22
C GLY A 69 -6.41 -0.47 1.05
N TRP A 70 -5.75 0.68 0.85
CA TRP A 70 -5.97 1.53 -0.33
C TRP A 70 -5.53 0.85 -1.63
N LEU A 71 -4.39 0.14 -1.62
CA LEU A 71 -3.91 -0.64 -2.76
C LEU A 71 -4.90 -1.73 -3.16
N ASP A 72 -5.40 -2.49 -2.17
CA ASP A 72 -6.41 -3.54 -2.37
C ASP A 72 -7.73 -2.99 -2.91
N ALA A 73 -8.22 -1.89 -2.32
CA ALA A 73 -9.44 -1.23 -2.78
C ALA A 73 -9.29 -0.73 -4.22
N GLY A 74 -8.17 -0.07 -4.55
CA GLY A 74 -7.89 0.43 -5.90
C GLY A 74 -7.78 -0.68 -6.93
N ALA A 75 -7.17 -1.82 -6.57
CA ALA A 75 -7.08 -2.98 -7.44
C ALA A 75 -8.47 -3.61 -7.69
N ARG A 76 -9.28 -3.79 -6.64
CA ARG A 76 -10.63 -4.36 -6.71
C ARG A 76 -11.59 -3.56 -7.60
N ILE A 77 -11.53 -2.23 -7.53
CA ILE A 77 -12.42 -1.36 -8.32
C ILE A 77 -11.85 -1.03 -9.71
N GLY A 78 -10.63 -1.47 -10.02
CA GLY A 78 -10.00 -1.31 -11.33
C GLY A 78 -9.20 -0.02 -11.52
N LEU A 79 -8.95 0.77 -10.46
CA LEU A 79 -8.01 1.89 -10.52
C LEU A 79 -6.60 1.41 -10.83
N PHE A 80 -6.22 0.23 -10.32
CA PHE A 80 -4.95 -0.43 -10.60
C PHE A 80 -5.20 -1.74 -11.35
N ASP A 81 -4.77 -1.81 -12.60
CA ASP A 81 -4.89 -3.00 -13.44
C ASP A 81 -3.76 -3.98 -13.13
N VAL A 82 -3.91 -4.68 -12.00
CA VAL A 82 -2.92 -5.60 -11.46
C VAL A 82 -3.51 -7.01 -11.32
N HIS A 83 -2.69 -8.00 -11.64
CA HIS A 83 -3.03 -9.42 -11.55
C HIS A 83 -1.94 -10.14 -10.74
N ASP A 84 -2.00 -10.01 -9.42
CA ASP A 84 -1.02 -10.60 -8.50
C ASP A 84 -1.63 -10.85 -7.12
N SER A 85 -2.27 -12.01 -6.96
CA SER A 85 -2.94 -12.42 -5.72
C SER A 85 -2.01 -12.63 -4.52
N ARG A 86 -0.68 -12.60 -4.73
CA ARG A 86 0.29 -12.59 -3.62
C ARG A 86 0.40 -11.22 -2.98
N LEU A 87 0.24 -10.15 -3.77
CA LEU A 87 0.40 -8.76 -3.32
C LEU A 87 -0.94 -8.06 -3.09
N PHE A 88 -1.96 -8.38 -3.87
CA PHE A 88 -3.26 -7.74 -3.80
C PHE A 88 -4.32 -8.79 -3.48
N THR A 89 -5.40 -8.35 -2.84
CA THR A 89 -6.62 -9.14 -2.70
C THR A 89 -7.39 -9.17 -4.01
N VAL A 90 -6.79 -9.68 -5.08
CA VAL A 90 -7.41 -9.85 -6.40
C VAL A 90 -7.41 -11.32 -6.81
N ASP A 91 -8.34 -11.67 -7.69
CA ASP A 91 -8.55 -13.03 -8.22
C ASP A 91 -8.70 -14.10 -7.11
#